data_AF-A0A091LTH2-F1
#
_entry.id   AF-A0A091LTH2-F1
#
_cell.length_a   1.000
_cell.length_b   1.000
_cell.length_c   1.000
_cell.angle_alpha   90.00
_cell.angle_beta   90.00
_cell.angle_gamma   90.00
#
_symmetry.space_group_name_H-M   'P 1'
#
loop_
_entity.id
_entity.type
_entity.pdbx_description
1 polymer ?
#
loop_
_entity_poly.entity_id
_entity_poly.type
_entity_poly.pdbx_seq_one_letter_code
_entity_poly.pdbx_strand_id
1 'polypeptide(L)'
;RNKDLLSKVMGMHKHSENMNDPLRLSAVLQMYEMLRLREWEKLRSSTASYLSYKTGSSIIKKLFDACEKDIQQRTMNIFEVLDIPPSNDAMTDSKQGMMQEIRNIFKCSYYQNHSEFYSKIIMQADVDPKTAIQRQFTLQCCRIYCLLLLQDPPVKAAWNLQEISLQYLEHVDKK
;
A
#
# COMPACT_ATOMS: atom_id res chain seq x y z
N ARG A 1 39.05 14.71 5.27
CA ARG A 1 38.15 15.38 6.25
C ARG A 1 36.90 15.99 5.60
N ASN A 2 37.00 16.97 4.69
CA ASN A 2 35.79 17.55 4.03
C ASN A 2 35.08 16.58 3.06
N LYS A 3 35.82 15.72 2.36
CA LYS A 3 35.22 14.69 1.46
C LYS A 3 34.41 13.63 2.21
N ASP A 4 34.85 13.20 3.40
CA ASP A 4 34.08 12.26 4.24
C ASP A 4 32.85 12.88 4.88
N LEU A 5 32.94 14.16 5.26
CA LEU A 5 31.78 14.88 5.78
C LEU A 5 30.72 15.07 4.68
N LEU A 6 31.16 15.40 3.45
CA LEU A 6 30.28 15.47 2.29
C LEU A 6 29.69 14.09 1.92
N SER A 7 30.47 13.00 1.93
CA SER A 7 29.94 11.66 1.63
C SER A 7 28.94 11.20 2.70
N LYS A 8 29.17 11.55 3.97
CA LYS A 8 28.27 11.23 5.08
C LYS A 8 26.98 12.06 5.03
N VAL A 9 27.07 13.36 4.74
CA VAL A 9 25.89 14.24 4.57
C VAL A 9 25.09 13.84 3.33
N MET A 10 25.76 13.54 2.21
CA MET A 10 25.11 13.04 0.99
C MET A 10 24.51 11.63 1.19
N GLY A 11 25.14 10.80 2.04
CA GLY A 11 24.60 9.51 2.46
C GLY A 11 23.34 9.64 3.33
N MET A 12 23.24 10.67 4.17
CA MET A 12 22.02 10.97 4.93
C MET A 12 20.88 11.48 4.03
N HIS A 13 21.20 12.22 2.97
CA HIS A 13 20.22 12.65 1.97
C HIS A 13 19.75 11.54 1.02
N LYS A 14 20.48 10.41 0.90
CA LYS A 14 20.02 9.24 0.11
C LYS A 14 18.72 8.62 0.64
N HIS A 15 18.33 8.93 1.87
CA HIS A 15 17.09 8.48 2.49
C HIS A 15 16.07 9.61 2.67
N SER A 16 16.35 10.81 2.15
CA SER A 16 15.40 11.91 2.18
C SER A 16 14.38 11.72 1.08
N GLU A 17 13.11 11.64 1.45
CA GLU A 17 12.02 11.61 0.50
C GLU A 17 11.85 12.97 -0.20
N ASN A 18 11.33 12.93 -1.43
CA ASN A 18 10.85 14.12 -2.10
C ASN A 18 9.53 14.57 -1.44
N MET A 19 9.57 15.65 -0.66
CA MET A 19 8.38 16.15 0.05
C MET A 19 7.26 16.62 -0.89
N ASN A 20 7.56 16.90 -2.15
CA ASN A 20 6.58 17.26 -3.17
C ASN A 20 5.89 16.04 -3.81
N ASP A 21 6.40 14.83 -3.58
CA ASP A 21 5.79 13.60 -4.08
C ASP A 21 4.65 13.16 -3.15
N PRO A 22 3.37 13.19 -3.57
CA PRO A 22 2.25 12.71 -2.76
C PRO A 22 2.26 11.18 -2.56
N LEU A 23 3.12 10.44 -3.29
CA LEU A 23 3.26 8.99 -3.27
C LEU A 23 4.51 8.50 -2.54
N ARG A 24 5.24 9.42 -1.90
CA ARG A 24 6.34 9.08 -0.99
C ARG A 24 5.85 8.16 0.14
N LEU A 25 6.74 7.31 0.66
CA LEU A 25 6.45 6.32 1.69
C LEU A 25 5.78 6.96 2.92
N SER A 26 6.27 8.08 3.45
CA SER A 26 5.65 8.73 4.61
C SER A 26 4.19 9.13 4.38
N ALA A 27 3.86 9.66 3.20
CA ALA A 27 2.49 10.03 2.84
C ALA A 27 1.59 8.79 2.73
N VAL A 28 2.08 7.72 2.11
CA VAL A 28 1.31 6.48 1.95
C VAL A 28 1.09 5.80 3.30
N LEU A 29 2.08 5.81 4.20
CA LEU A 29 1.92 5.32 5.57
C LEU A 29 0.88 6.13 6.35
N GLN A 30 0.88 7.46 6.21
CA GLN A 30 -0.17 8.31 6.81
C GLN A 30 -1.56 7.98 6.24
N MET A 31 -1.69 7.75 4.93
CA MET A 31 -2.95 7.30 4.34
C MET A 31 -3.41 5.96 4.94
N TYR A 32 -2.48 5.03 5.18
CA TYR A 32 -2.78 3.74 5.80
C TYR A 32 -3.23 3.87 7.25
N GLU A 33 -2.59 4.73 8.05
CA GLU A 33 -3.05 5.03 9.40
C GLU A 33 -4.45 5.66 9.41
N MET A 34 -4.71 6.61 8.50
CA MET A 34 -6.05 7.20 8.37
C MET A 34 -7.12 6.17 7.98
N LEU A 35 -6.78 5.22 7.11
CA LEU A 35 -7.65 4.10 6.75
C LEU A 35 -7.96 3.22 7.97
N ARG A 36 -6.94 2.88 8.76
CA ARG A 36 -7.07 2.01 9.96
C ARG A 36 -7.83 2.65 11.11
N LEU A 37 -7.59 3.93 11.36
CA LEU A 37 -8.11 4.63 12.54
C LEU A 37 -9.47 5.26 12.27
N ARG A 38 -9.61 5.93 11.12
CA ARG A 38 -10.78 6.77 10.83
C ARG A 38 -11.78 6.08 9.92
N GLU A 39 -11.33 5.62 8.76
CA GLU A 39 -12.27 5.06 7.77
C GLU A 39 -12.81 3.70 8.22
N TRP A 40 -12.00 2.91 8.93
CA TRP A 40 -12.46 1.69 9.58
C TRP A 40 -13.50 1.97 10.67
N GLU A 41 -13.26 2.94 11.56
CA GLU A 41 -14.23 3.25 12.62
C GLU A 41 -15.53 3.82 12.04
N LYS A 42 -15.45 4.63 10.98
CA LYS A 42 -16.61 5.10 10.22
C LYS A 42 -17.42 3.93 9.64
N LEU A 43 -16.74 2.91 9.10
CA LEU A 43 -17.40 1.71 8.59
C LEU A 43 -18.07 0.92 9.72
N ARG A 44 -17.38 0.74 10.86
CA ARG A 44 -17.81 -0.06 12.01
C ARG A 44 -18.98 0.57 12.77
N SER A 45 -18.97 1.88 12.91
CA SER A 45 -20.01 2.67 13.62
C SER A 45 -21.24 2.96 12.76
N SER A 46 -21.20 2.64 11.46
CA SER A 46 -22.34 2.86 10.58
C SER A 46 -23.50 1.90 10.88
N THR A 47 -24.68 2.47 11.12
CA THR A 47 -25.94 1.72 11.27
C THR A 47 -26.34 0.95 10.01
N ALA A 48 -25.83 1.36 8.84
CA ALA A 48 -26.06 0.69 7.56
C ALA A 48 -25.15 -0.52 7.34
N SER A 49 -24.04 -0.64 8.08
CA SER A 49 -23.09 -1.74 7.93
C SER A 49 -22.50 -2.15 9.27
N TYR A 50 -23.25 -2.94 10.03
CA TYR A 50 -22.71 -3.59 11.22
C TYR A 50 -21.73 -4.69 10.79
N LEU A 51 -20.45 -4.33 10.64
CA LEU A 51 -19.39 -5.25 10.29
C LEU A 51 -18.62 -5.63 11.55
N SER A 52 -18.63 -6.92 11.91
CA SER A 52 -17.81 -7.39 13.02
C SER A 52 -16.32 -7.23 12.68
N TYR A 53 -15.47 -7.07 13.70
CA TYR A 53 -14.03 -7.00 13.50
C TYR A 53 -13.48 -8.22 12.76
N LYS A 54 -13.92 -9.42 13.14
CA LYS A 54 -13.51 -10.68 12.50
C LYS A 54 -13.87 -10.69 11.01
N THR A 55 -15.09 -10.28 10.67
CA THR A 55 -15.55 -10.20 9.28
C THR A 55 -14.75 -9.17 8.49
N GLY A 56 -14.57 -7.97 9.02
CA GLY A 56 -13.84 -6.93 8.29
C GLY A 56 -12.35 -7.21 8.16
N SER A 57 -11.69 -7.73 9.20
CA SER A 57 -10.30 -8.20 9.11
C SER A 57 -10.14 -9.29 8.04
N SER A 58 -11.09 -10.24 7.96
CA SER A 58 -11.09 -11.24 6.89
C SER A 58 -11.27 -10.65 5.50
N ILE A 59 -12.14 -9.66 5.33
CA ILE A 59 -12.34 -8.96 4.05
C ILE A 59 -11.05 -8.24 3.65
N ILE A 60 -10.45 -7.50 4.57
CA ILE A 60 -9.22 -6.74 4.31
C ILE A 60 -8.08 -7.67 3.94
N LYS A 61 -7.94 -8.81 4.62
CA LYS A 61 -6.95 -9.84 4.25
C LYS A 61 -7.16 -10.32 2.81
N LYS A 62 -8.40 -10.66 2.42
CA LYS A 62 -8.71 -11.06 1.03
C LYS A 62 -8.33 -9.96 0.02
N LEU A 63 -8.61 -8.69 0.35
CA LEU A 63 -8.26 -7.56 -0.51
C LEU A 63 -6.73 -7.40 -0.64
N PHE A 64 -5.99 -7.56 0.46
CA PHE A 64 -4.53 -7.51 0.46
C PHE A 64 -3.94 -8.62 -0.41
N ASP A 65 -4.40 -9.85 -0.22
CA ASP A 65 -3.98 -11.00 -1.02
C ASP A 65 -4.27 -10.78 -2.52
N ALA A 66 -5.42 -10.19 -2.85
CA ALA A 66 -5.79 -9.86 -4.24
C ALA A 66 -4.91 -8.74 -4.83
N CYS A 67 -4.57 -7.72 -4.05
CA CYS A 67 -3.64 -6.66 -4.49
C CYS A 67 -2.24 -7.20 -4.76
N GLU A 68 -1.72 -8.08 -3.89
CA GLU A 68 -0.42 -8.72 -4.11
C GLU A 68 -0.42 -9.52 -5.42
N LYS A 69 -1.46 -10.33 -5.64
CA LYS A 69 -1.61 -11.14 -6.86
C LYS A 69 -1.75 -10.27 -8.11
N ASP A 70 -2.53 -9.19 -8.07
CA ASP A 70 -2.71 -8.30 -9.22
C ASP A 70 -1.39 -7.61 -9.61
N ILE A 71 -0.63 -7.08 -8.65
CA ILE A 71 0.69 -6.47 -8.93
C ILE A 71 1.67 -7.51 -9.46
N GLN A 72 1.71 -8.70 -8.86
CA GLN A 72 2.56 -9.80 -9.34
C GLN A 72 2.21 -10.18 -10.78
N GLN A 73 0.92 -10.40 -11.07
CA GLN A 73 0.46 -10.78 -12.40
C GLN A 73 0.78 -9.71 -13.44
N ARG A 74 0.54 -8.43 -13.14
CA ARG A 74 0.86 -7.34 -14.07
C ARG A 74 2.35 -7.21 -14.31
N THR A 75 3.15 -7.39 -13.28
CA THR A 75 4.61 -7.40 -13.40
C THR A 75 5.07 -8.55 -14.31
N MET A 76 4.53 -9.75 -14.11
CA MET A 76 4.83 -10.91 -14.96
C MET A 76 4.39 -10.67 -16.41
N ASN A 77 3.20 -10.12 -16.64
CA ASN A 77 2.73 -9.79 -17.98
C ASN A 77 3.65 -8.79 -18.69
N ILE A 78 4.18 -7.79 -17.96
CA ILE A 78 5.14 -6.84 -18.53
C ILE A 78 6.44 -7.56 -18.89
N PHE A 79 6.94 -8.44 -18.02
CA PHE A 79 8.14 -9.22 -18.32
C PHE A 79 7.96 -10.12 -19.54
N GLU A 80 6.81 -10.78 -19.66
CA GLU A 80 6.47 -11.60 -20.82
C GLU A 80 6.45 -10.77 -22.11
N VAL A 81 5.79 -9.60 -22.11
CA VAL A 81 5.75 -8.69 -23.26
C VAL A 81 7.13 -8.15 -23.64
N LEU A 82 8.03 -8.01 -22.68
CA LEU A 82 9.40 -7.53 -22.89
C LEU A 82 10.40 -8.67 -23.15
N ASP A 83 9.94 -9.92 -23.30
CA ASP A 83 10.77 -11.12 -23.42
C ASP A 83 11.83 -11.25 -22.30
N ILE A 84 11.50 -10.77 -21.10
CA ILE A 84 12.35 -10.87 -19.91
C ILE A 84 12.05 -12.20 -19.20
N PRO A 85 13.02 -13.12 -19.10
CA PRO A 85 12.78 -14.41 -18.48
C PRO A 85 12.45 -14.25 -16.97
N PRO A 86 11.49 -15.02 -16.43
CA PRO A 86 11.24 -15.12 -15.00
C PRO A 86 12.51 -15.60 -14.30
N SER A 87 13.18 -14.72 -13.56
CA SER A 87 14.49 -15.01 -12.97
C SER A 87 14.34 -15.82 -11.68
N ASN A 88 14.98 -16.99 -11.59
CA ASN A 88 15.10 -17.72 -10.31
C ASN A 88 16.39 -17.39 -9.53
N ASP A 89 17.40 -16.78 -10.15
CA ASP A 89 18.66 -16.48 -9.48
C ASP A 89 19.21 -15.11 -9.92
N ALA A 90 19.63 -14.31 -8.93
CA ALA A 90 20.27 -12.99 -8.99
C ALA A 90 19.55 -11.87 -9.78
N MET A 91 19.03 -10.88 -9.03
CA MET A 91 18.57 -9.60 -9.57
C MET A 91 19.79 -8.81 -10.06
N THR A 92 19.96 -8.65 -11.38
CA THR A 92 21.00 -7.79 -11.95
C THR A 92 20.64 -6.32 -11.75
N ASP A 93 21.63 -5.41 -11.70
CA ASP A 93 21.40 -3.97 -11.57
C ASP A 93 20.42 -3.42 -12.63
N SER A 94 20.46 -3.98 -13.86
CA SER A 94 19.52 -3.63 -14.94
C SER A 94 18.08 -4.06 -14.64
N LYS A 95 17.87 -5.26 -14.08
CA LYS A 95 16.53 -5.73 -13.68
C LYS A 95 16.00 -4.93 -12.50
N GLN A 96 16.86 -4.54 -11.56
CA GLN A 96 16.47 -3.66 -10.45
C GLN A 96 16.03 -2.28 -10.94
N GLY A 97 16.77 -1.69 -11.89
CA GLY A 97 16.36 -0.45 -12.56
C GLY A 97 15.01 -0.57 -13.27
N MET A 98 14.79 -1.64 -14.04
CA MET A 98 13.50 -1.89 -14.71
C MET A 98 12.35 -2.06 -13.71
N MET A 99 12.56 -2.78 -12.62
CA MET A 99 11.54 -2.93 -11.58
C MET A 99 11.18 -1.61 -10.92
N GLN A 100 12.16 -0.71 -10.74
CA GLN A 100 11.88 0.62 -10.24
C GLN A 100 11.00 1.42 -11.20
N GLU A 101 11.27 1.34 -12.51
CA GLU A 101 10.43 1.99 -13.52
C GLU A 101 9.01 1.39 -13.59
N ILE A 102 8.88 0.06 -13.55
CA ILE A 102 7.58 -0.61 -13.49
C ILE A 102 6.78 -0.14 -12.27
N ARG A 103 7.42 -0.06 -11.09
CA ARG A 103 6.78 0.46 -9.88
C ARG A 103 6.37 1.92 -10.03
N ASN A 104 7.20 2.77 -10.63
CA ASN A 104 6.86 4.17 -10.87
C ASN A 104 5.65 4.32 -11.80
N ILE A 105 5.61 3.56 -12.90
CA ILE A 105 4.47 3.52 -13.83
C ILE A 105 3.20 3.07 -13.11
N PHE A 106 3.31 2.02 -12.29
CA PHE A 106 2.20 1.57 -11.45
C PHE A 106 1.78 2.67 -10.47
N LYS A 107 2.69 3.28 -9.71
CA LYS A 107 2.36 4.36 -8.76
C LYS A 107 1.56 5.49 -9.43
N CYS A 108 2.03 5.96 -10.60
CA CYS A 108 1.30 6.97 -11.39
C CYS A 108 -0.08 6.47 -11.79
N SER A 109 -0.17 5.24 -12.30
CA SER A 109 -1.42 4.62 -12.71
C SER A 109 -2.42 4.48 -11.54
N TYR A 110 -1.99 3.97 -10.39
CA TYR A 110 -2.83 3.82 -9.19
C TYR A 110 -3.21 5.17 -8.57
N TYR A 111 -2.37 6.20 -8.72
CA TYR A 111 -2.69 7.53 -8.24
C TYR A 111 -3.70 8.27 -9.13
N GLN A 112 -3.54 8.17 -10.45
CA GLN A 112 -4.33 8.87 -11.45
C GLN A 112 -5.63 8.12 -11.82
N ASN A 113 -5.64 6.78 -11.78
CA ASN A 113 -6.77 6.00 -12.29
C ASN A 113 -7.99 5.99 -11.39
N HIS A 114 -9.12 5.88 -12.09
CA HIS A 114 -10.47 5.79 -11.57
C HIS A 114 -10.75 4.43 -10.89
N SER A 115 -11.82 4.42 -10.08
CA SER A 115 -12.34 3.29 -9.31
C SER A 115 -12.44 1.94 -10.04
N GLU A 116 -12.41 1.89 -11.37
CA GLU A 116 -12.52 0.66 -12.18
C GLU A 116 -11.37 -0.32 -11.92
N PHE A 117 -10.14 0.19 -11.79
CA PHE A 117 -8.96 -0.66 -11.54
C PHE A 117 -9.15 -1.46 -10.25
N TYR A 118 -9.47 -0.74 -9.18
CA TYR A 118 -9.71 -1.32 -7.86
C TYR A 118 -10.97 -2.17 -7.82
N SER A 119 -11.99 -1.84 -8.60
CA SER A 119 -13.20 -2.66 -8.72
C SER A 119 -12.87 -4.06 -9.26
N LYS A 120 -11.93 -4.17 -10.21
CA LYS A 120 -11.47 -5.49 -10.72
C LYS A 120 -10.76 -6.29 -9.62
N ILE A 121 -9.89 -5.66 -8.83
CA ILE A 121 -9.24 -6.31 -7.68
C ILE A 121 -10.29 -6.79 -6.66
N ILE A 122 -11.25 -5.93 -6.30
CA ILE A 122 -12.31 -6.26 -5.34
C ILE A 122 -13.14 -7.45 -5.83
N MET A 123 -13.49 -7.50 -7.11
CA MET A 123 -14.18 -8.65 -7.71
C MET A 123 -13.34 -9.93 -7.62
N GLN A 124 -12.04 -9.86 -7.94
CA GLN A 124 -11.12 -11.01 -7.84
C GLN A 124 -10.93 -11.49 -6.39
N ALA A 125 -11.08 -10.59 -5.41
CA ALA A 125 -11.03 -10.92 -4.00
C ALA A 125 -12.28 -11.63 -3.47
N ASP A 126 -13.32 -11.80 -4.31
CA ASP A 126 -14.63 -12.33 -3.89
C ASP A 126 -15.19 -11.55 -2.69
N VAL A 127 -15.13 -10.22 -2.80
CA VAL A 127 -15.68 -9.27 -1.84
C VAL A 127 -16.80 -8.51 -2.54
N ASP A 128 -18.02 -8.64 -2.01
CA ASP A 128 -19.20 -7.91 -2.49
C ASP A 128 -19.61 -6.83 -1.47
N PRO A 129 -19.23 -5.55 -1.69
CA PRO A 129 -19.59 -4.46 -0.80
C PRO A 129 -21.09 -4.13 -0.95
N LYS A 130 -21.88 -4.36 0.10
CA LYS A 130 -23.34 -4.21 0.08
C LYS A 130 -23.81 -2.77 0.24
N THR A 131 -22.96 -1.89 0.77
CA THR A 131 -23.29 -0.48 1.02
C THR A 131 -22.30 0.45 0.35
N ALA A 132 -22.71 1.70 0.11
CA ALA A 132 -21.83 2.73 -0.42
C ALA A 132 -20.60 2.95 0.47
N ILE A 133 -20.77 2.87 1.80
CA ILE A 133 -19.68 3.02 2.78
C ILE A 133 -18.70 1.85 2.67
N GLN A 134 -19.19 0.61 2.58
CA GLN A 134 -18.34 -0.56 2.33
C GLN A 134 -17.61 -0.45 0.99
N ARG A 135 -18.30 0.00 -0.06
CA ARG A 135 -17.69 0.17 -1.39
C ARG A 135 -16.56 1.21 -1.36
N GLN A 136 -16.79 2.34 -0.71
CA GLN A 136 -15.77 3.37 -0.54
C GLN A 136 -14.57 2.85 0.25
N PHE A 137 -14.82 2.16 1.36
CA PHE A 137 -13.77 1.61 2.21
C PHE A 137 -12.92 0.56 1.46
N THR A 138 -13.56 -0.37 0.76
CA THR A 138 -12.87 -1.43 0.00
C THR A 138 -12.01 -0.87 -1.14
N LEU A 139 -12.50 0.17 -1.84
CA LEU A 139 -11.73 0.89 -2.86
C LEU A 139 -10.51 1.59 -2.26
N GLN A 140 -10.67 2.30 -1.14
CA GLN A 140 -9.55 2.95 -0.45
C GLN A 140 -8.54 1.94 0.09
N CYS A 141 -9.02 0.82 0.62
CA CYS A 141 -8.19 -0.28 1.11
C CYS A 141 -7.28 -0.83 0.01
N CYS A 142 -7.83 -1.15 -1.16
CA CYS A 142 -7.04 -1.62 -2.30
C CYS A 142 -6.06 -0.56 -2.78
N ARG A 143 -6.51 0.70 -2.88
CA ARG A 143 -5.67 1.82 -3.31
C ARG A 143 -4.44 1.98 -2.44
N ILE A 144 -4.64 2.10 -1.13
CA ILE A 144 -3.55 2.36 -0.19
C ILE A 144 -2.62 1.16 -0.12
N TYR A 145 -3.15 -0.06 -0.11
CA TYR A 145 -2.31 -1.25 -0.04
C TYR A 145 -1.48 -1.47 -1.31
N CYS A 146 -2.03 -1.21 -2.50
CA CYS A 146 -1.24 -1.20 -3.73
C CYS A 146 -0.11 -0.16 -3.66
N LEU A 147 -0.38 1.05 -3.16
CA LEU A 147 0.65 2.09 -3.01
C LEU A 147 1.76 1.70 -2.02
N LEU A 148 1.43 0.93 -0.97
CA LEU A 148 2.41 0.38 -0.02
C LEU A 148 3.31 -0.69 -0.68
N LEU A 149 2.71 -1.60 -1.46
CA LEU A 149 3.44 -2.65 -2.17
C LEU A 149 4.38 -2.09 -3.25
N LEU A 150 4.10 -0.90 -3.77
CA LEU A 150 4.92 -0.25 -4.80
C LEU A 150 6.07 0.60 -4.23
N GLN A 151 6.21 0.69 -2.90
CA GLN A 151 7.34 1.37 -2.29
C GLN A 151 8.65 0.61 -2.54
N ASP A 152 9.78 1.27 -2.29
CA ASP A 152 11.10 0.66 -2.37
C ASP A 152 11.83 0.82 -1.01
N PRO A 153 11.98 -0.26 -0.21
CA PRO A 153 11.45 -1.61 -0.47
C PRO A 153 9.92 -1.69 -0.34
N PRO A 154 9.27 -2.71 -0.96
CA PRO A 154 7.83 -2.94 -0.82
C PRO A 154 7.40 -3.10 0.64
N VAL A 155 6.30 -2.44 1.03
CA VAL A 155 5.76 -2.52 2.39
C VAL A 155 4.56 -3.45 2.43
N LYS A 156 4.70 -4.58 3.12
CA LYS A 156 3.59 -5.49 3.44
C LYS A 156 2.99 -5.13 4.78
N ALA A 157 1.93 -4.32 4.77
CA ALA A 157 1.24 -3.96 5.99
C ALA A 157 0.36 -5.10 6.52
N ALA A 158 0.35 -5.30 7.84
CA ALA A 158 -0.58 -6.18 8.52
C ALA A 158 -1.78 -5.38 9.07
N TRP A 159 -2.97 -5.96 9.00
CA TRP A 159 -4.18 -5.37 9.58
C TRP A 159 -4.37 -5.82 11.03
N ASN A 160 -3.61 -5.22 11.95
CA ASN A 160 -3.67 -5.52 13.39
C ASN A 160 -4.21 -4.32 14.17
N LEU A 161 -5.46 -4.35 14.64
CA LEU A 161 -5.98 -3.22 15.45
C LEU A 161 -5.60 -3.29 16.94
N GLN A 162 -5.08 -4.42 17.42
CA GLN A 162 -4.65 -4.57 18.82
C GLN A 162 -3.45 -3.68 19.18
N GLU A 163 -2.55 -3.38 18.23
CA GLU A 163 -1.41 -2.46 18.45
C GLU A 163 -1.84 -1.00 18.66
N ILE A 164 -2.98 -0.60 18.08
CA ILE A 164 -3.49 0.77 18.17
C ILE A 164 -4.00 1.09 19.58
N SER A 165 -4.53 0.09 20.30
CA SER A 165 -4.95 0.25 21.69
C SER A 165 -3.80 0.60 22.62
N LEU A 166 -2.56 0.17 22.33
CA LEU A 166 -1.41 0.41 23.20
C LEU A 166 -0.79 1.79 22.95
N GLN A 167 -0.65 2.21 21.69
CA GLN A 167 -0.03 3.50 21.36
C GLN A 167 -0.90 4.71 21.75
N TYR A 168 -2.23 4.58 21.74
CA TYR A 168 -3.11 5.65 22.19
C TYR A 168 -3.23 5.77 23.71
N LEU A 169 -2.92 4.70 24.47
CA LEU A 169 -2.88 4.74 25.93
C LEU A 169 -1.62 5.45 26.47
N GLU A 170 -0.48 5.34 25.78
CA GLU A 170 0.77 6.00 26.20
C GLU A 170 0.78 7.53 26.01
N HIS A 171 -0.12 8.07 25.18
CA HIS A 171 -0.20 9.52 24.91
C HIS A 171 -1.26 10.28 25.73
N VAL A 172 -2.04 9.61 26.58
CA VAL A 172 -3.12 10.26 27.37
C VAL A 172 -2.73 10.47 28.85
N ASP A 173 -1.70 9.79 29.36
CA ASP A 173 -1.25 9.94 30.76
C ASP A 173 0.06 10.75 30.90
N LYS A 174 0.04 12.00 30.42
CA LYS A 174 0.95 13.05 30.92
C LYS A 174 0.21 14.38 31.00
N LYS A 175 -0.57 14.55 32.07
CA LYS A 175 -0.96 15.85 32.60
C LYS A 175 -0.14 16.16 33.84
#